data_AF-A0A9E4ZA45-F1
#
_entry.id   AF-A0A9E4ZA45-F1
#
_cell.length_a   1.000
_cell.length_b   1.000
_cell.length_c   1.000
_cell.angle_alpha   90.00
_cell.angle_beta   90.00
_cell.angle_gamma   90.00
#
_symmetry.space_group_name_H-M   'P 1'
#
loop_
_entity.id
_entity.type
_entity.pdbx_description
1 polymer ?
#
loop_
_entity_poly.entity_id
_entity_poly.type
_entity_poly.pdbx_seq_one_letter_code
_entity_poly.pdbx_strand_id
1 'polypeptide(L)'
;MRTLVFVTSLVIFAGLAFSGPAVTRADEGNIKVAEAKAESNFPDGIKFSVIASSVDEIDDIRVFFSKVDQKGRSAYRSVDFEPGTHVVGESILPSGSGGNYFPPGTMIEFSFEVRDKAGAVLRTETQEFVYQDNRFEWDTVVEDLITVYYYGEYVRDRAVTVLEAAKENLERMLPVLGIAPTEPLRIVSYNNYRHMASALPFRSQAVSEGLQTQGMAFSNERVLLVHGFDPTVTGTVSHEFTHLLVAEAAGKAYAQVPSWLNEGLAEYGNIDPTDDYEAALRYGIFTRRIKPLWYLSSFGGTPEDIIIAYGQA
;
A
#
# COMPACT_ATOMS: atom_id res chain seq x y z
N MET A 1 -14.42 86.04 -1.46
CA MET A 1 -15.00 84.77 -1.96
C MET A 1 -13.89 83.71 -1.91
N ARG A 2 -14.06 82.71 -1.03
CA ARG A 2 -13.37 81.41 -0.94
C ARG A 2 -11.83 81.38 -0.82
N THR A 3 -11.39 81.37 0.43
CA THR A 3 -10.18 80.70 0.94
C THR A 3 -10.18 79.21 0.57
N LEU A 4 -9.10 78.69 -0.01
CA LEU A 4 -8.80 77.26 -0.07
C LEU A 4 -7.57 77.00 0.81
N VAL A 5 -7.80 76.31 1.92
CA VAL A 5 -6.76 75.80 2.83
C VAL A 5 -6.37 74.42 2.31
N PHE A 6 -5.10 74.25 1.91
CA PHE A 6 -4.54 72.94 1.60
C PHE A 6 -4.10 72.28 2.92
N VAL A 7 -4.82 71.24 3.35
CA VAL A 7 -4.44 70.40 4.48
C VAL A 7 -3.59 69.26 3.94
N THR A 8 -2.29 69.27 4.22
CA THR A 8 -1.38 68.17 3.89
C THR A 8 -1.47 67.13 5.00
N SER A 9 -2.27 66.07 4.79
CA SER A 9 -2.33 64.93 5.70
C SER A 9 -1.10 64.03 5.50
N LEU A 10 -0.22 64.01 6.49
CA LEU A 10 0.93 63.10 6.57
C LEU A 10 0.41 61.72 7.06
N VAL A 11 0.26 60.76 6.15
CA VAL A 11 -0.08 59.37 6.51
C VAL A 11 1.23 58.65 6.86
N ILE A 12 1.43 58.39 8.16
CA ILE A 12 2.52 57.54 8.66
C ILE A 12 2.11 56.08 8.41
N PHE A 13 2.68 55.46 7.39
CA PHE A 13 2.58 54.02 7.16
C PHE A 13 3.51 53.31 8.14
N ALA A 14 2.96 52.86 9.28
CA ALA A 14 3.66 51.93 10.17
C ALA A 14 3.72 50.56 9.48
N GLY A 15 4.89 50.23 8.90
CA GLY A 15 5.16 48.90 8.37
C GLY A 15 5.19 47.88 9.50
N LEU A 16 4.08 47.17 9.69
CA LEU A 16 4.07 45.90 10.42
C LEU A 16 4.86 44.89 9.58
N ALA A 17 6.13 44.72 9.92
CA ALA A 17 6.92 43.59 9.44
C ALA A 17 6.28 42.30 9.98
N PHE A 18 5.50 41.62 9.15
CA PHE A 18 5.11 40.25 9.40
C PHE A 18 6.37 39.39 9.31
N SER A 19 6.91 39.02 10.46
CA SER A 19 7.86 37.93 10.59
C SER A 19 7.17 36.67 10.05
N GLY A 20 7.52 36.25 8.84
CA GLY A 20 7.18 34.92 8.36
C GLY A 20 7.73 33.87 9.35
N PRO A 21 7.12 32.68 9.47
CA PRO A 21 7.68 31.63 10.29
C PRO A 21 9.11 31.38 9.80
N ALA A 22 10.09 31.70 10.65
CA ALA A 22 11.45 31.28 10.41
C ALA A 22 11.42 29.75 10.41
N VAL A 23 11.58 29.13 9.24
CA VAL A 23 11.91 27.72 9.15
C VAL A 23 13.28 27.61 9.80
N THR A 24 13.30 27.27 11.08
CA THR A 24 14.53 26.94 11.79
C THR A 24 15.10 25.70 11.12
N ARG A 25 16.09 25.87 10.24
CA ARG A 25 17.02 24.78 9.95
C ARG A 25 17.73 24.49 11.27
N ALA A 26 17.55 23.28 11.81
CA ALA A 26 18.40 22.83 12.88
C ALA A 26 19.85 22.91 12.38
N ASP A 27 20.76 23.37 13.25
CA ASP A 27 22.17 23.23 12.97
C ASP A 27 22.48 21.73 12.97
N GLU A 28 22.91 21.21 11.83
CA GLU A 28 23.30 19.80 11.68
C GLU A 28 24.55 19.50 12.53
N GLY A 29 25.25 20.54 13.00
CA GLY A 29 26.40 20.43 13.88
C GLY A 29 27.49 19.56 13.24
N ASN A 30 28.04 18.63 14.03
CA ASN A 30 29.06 17.69 13.58
C ASN A 30 28.52 16.26 13.40
N ILE A 31 27.19 16.10 13.34
CA ILE A 31 26.56 14.79 13.17
C ILE A 31 26.86 14.28 11.75
N LYS A 32 27.25 13.01 11.65
CA LYS A 32 27.45 12.29 10.39
C LYS A 32 26.74 10.96 10.46
N VAL A 33 25.98 10.65 9.42
CA VAL A 33 25.34 9.34 9.25
C VAL A 33 26.11 8.59 8.18
N ALA A 34 26.73 7.47 8.57
CA ALA A 34 27.51 6.61 7.69
C ALA A 34 26.64 5.55 7.02
N GLU A 35 25.59 5.09 7.70
CA GLU A 35 24.63 4.12 7.18
C GLU A 35 23.22 4.49 7.64
N ALA A 36 22.24 4.38 6.76
CA ALA A 36 20.82 4.47 7.04
C ALA A 36 20.10 3.54 6.08
N LYS A 37 19.59 2.41 6.57
CA LYS A 37 19.02 1.35 5.73
C LYS A 37 17.73 0.76 6.28
N ALA A 38 16.96 0.17 5.38
CA ALA A 38 15.81 -0.68 5.68
C ALA A 38 16.01 -2.05 5.03
N GLU A 39 15.68 -3.11 5.76
CA GLU A 39 15.81 -4.50 5.31
C GLU A 39 14.51 -5.25 5.58
N SER A 40 14.13 -6.13 4.66
CA SER A 40 12.99 -7.02 4.83
C SER A 40 13.31 -8.06 5.90
N ASN A 41 12.49 -8.13 6.95
CA ASN A 41 12.50 -9.20 7.93
C ASN A 41 11.21 -10.02 7.77
N PHE A 42 10.97 -10.54 6.57
CA PHE A 42 9.72 -11.23 6.24
C PHE A 42 9.60 -12.58 6.97
N PRO A 43 8.40 -12.94 7.49
CA PRO A 43 7.13 -12.20 7.43
C PRO A 43 6.93 -11.21 8.57
N ASP A 44 7.89 -11.09 9.49
CA ASP A 44 7.77 -10.41 10.78
C ASP A 44 7.81 -8.89 10.69
N GLY A 45 8.25 -8.30 9.58
CA GLY A 45 8.21 -6.85 9.35
C GLY A 45 9.49 -6.27 8.76
N ILE A 46 9.81 -5.03 9.11
CA ILE A 46 10.92 -4.27 8.52
C ILE A 46 11.94 -3.95 9.62
N LYS A 47 13.21 -4.20 9.32
CA LYS A 47 14.32 -3.82 10.18
C LYS A 47 14.95 -2.53 9.64
N PHE A 48 15.02 -1.51 10.48
CA PHE A 48 15.73 -0.26 10.21
C PHE A 48 17.06 -0.27 10.95
N SER A 49 18.15 0.11 10.29
CA SER A 49 19.48 0.20 10.88
C SER A 49 20.15 1.51 10.51
N VAL A 50 20.92 2.07 11.46
CA VAL A 50 21.63 3.33 11.30
C VAL A 50 22.97 3.30 12.00
N ILE A 51 23.99 3.86 11.35
CA ILE A 51 25.32 4.09 11.93
C ILE A 51 25.58 5.59 11.87
N ALA A 52 25.77 6.21 13.03
CA ALA A 52 25.97 7.65 13.15
C ALA A 52 27.12 7.99 14.09
N SER A 53 27.69 9.18 13.93
CA SER A 53 28.72 9.74 14.80
C SER A 53 28.55 11.24 14.97
N SER A 54 28.87 11.77 16.15
CA SER A 54 28.95 13.22 16.42
C SER A 54 30.12 13.50 17.36
N VAL A 55 30.51 14.77 17.46
CA VAL A 55 31.50 15.23 18.45
C VAL A 55 30.91 15.17 19.86
N ASP A 56 29.62 15.49 19.98
CA ASP A 56 28.84 15.38 21.20
C ASP A 56 28.12 14.02 21.26
N GLU A 57 27.74 13.60 22.46
CA GLU A 57 27.03 12.32 22.66
C GLU A 57 25.67 12.34 21.94
N ILE A 58 25.42 11.35 21.10
CA ILE A 58 24.12 11.11 20.48
C ILE A 58 23.21 10.44 21.52
N ASP A 59 22.05 11.03 21.77
CA ASP A 59 21.12 10.58 22.83
C ASP A 59 19.68 10.37 22.37
N ASP A 60 19.33 10.72 21.12
CA ASP A 60 18.04 10.39 20.52
C ASP A 60 18.21 10.10 19.02
N ILE A 61 17.63 8.98 18.58
CA ILE A 61 17.53 8.62 17.17
C ILE A 61 16.12 8.12 16.91
N ARG A 62 15.51 8.64 15.83
CA ARG A 62 14.18 8.25 15.37
C ARG A 62 14.22 7.85 13.91
N VAL A 63 13.47 6.81 13.57
CA VAL A 63 13.12 6.50 12.18
C VAL A 63 11.71 6.98 11.92
N PHE A 64 11.55 7.87 10.93
CA PHE A 64 10.27 8.27 10.38
C PHE A 64 9.97 7.40 9.16
N PHE A 65 8.73 6.94 9.01
CA PHE A 65 8.33 6.11 7.88
C PHE A 65 6.87 6.34 7.49
N SER A 66 6.55 6.01 6.23
CA SER A 66 5.20 6.00 5.68
C SER A 66 5.08 4.98 4.56
N LYS A 67 3.89 4.42 4.37
CA LYS A 67 3.52 3.71 3.14
C LYS A 67 3.34 4.78 2.05
N VAL A 68 4.05 4.66 0.93
CA VAL A 68 4.02 5.66 -0.17
C VAL A 68 2.59 5.91 -0.66
N ASP A 69 1.80 4.85 -0.72
CA ASP A 69 0.42 4.90 -1.22
C ASP A 69 -0.58 5.47 -0.20
N GLN A 70 -0.16 5.71 1.06
CA GLN A 70 -0.98 6.31 2.11
C GLN A 70 -0.50 7.74 2.44
N LYS A 71 -0.63 8.64 1.46
CA LYS A 71 -0.20 10.04 1.56
C LYS A 71 -0.71 10.72 2.85
N GLY A 72 0.20 11.34 3.60
CA GLY A 72 -0.10 12.10 4.82
C GLY A 72 -0.15 11.29 6.13
N ARG A 73 0.18 9.99 6.10
CA ARG A 73 0.31 9.15 7.30
C ARG A 73 1.78 8.79 7.54
N SER A 74 2.52 9.72 8.14
CA SER A 74 3.87 9.45 8.64
C SER A 74 3.81 9.05 10.11
N ALA A 75 4.51 7.99 10.46
CA ALA A 75 4.75 7.56 11.83
C ALA A 75 6.24 7.61 12.14
N TYR A 76 6.60 7.54 13.41
CA TYR A 76 7.99 7.38 13.80
C TYR A 76 8.15 6.34 14.89
N ARG A 77 9.35 5.79 14.99
CA ARG A 77 9.79 4.89 16.06
C ARG A 77 11.14 5.34 16.59
N SER A 78 11.33 5.16 17.90
CA SER A 78 12.66 5.24 18.49
C SER A 78 13.53 4.10 17.96
N VAL A 79 14.81 4.41 17.80
CA VAL A 79 15.85 3.45 17.48
C VAL A 79 16.51 3.04 18.79
N ASP A 80 16.74 1.74 18.97
CA ASP A 80 17.43 1.19 20.12
C ASP A 80 18.95 1.21 19.84
N PHE A 81 19.71 1.86 20.71
CA PHE A 81 21.17 1.98 20.63
C PHE A 81 21.75 2.34 22.00
N GLU A 82 23.06 2.16 22.17
CA GLU A 82 23.80 2.67 23.33
C GLU A 82 24.29 4.10 23.04
N PRO A 83 23.93 5.12 23.87
CA PRO A 83 24.38 6.49 23.68
C PRO A 83 25.90 6.64 23.61
N GLY A 84 26.38 7.51 22.73
CA GLY A 84 27.81 7.73 22.52
C GLY A 84 28.11 8.65 21.35
N THR A 85 29.39 8.93 21.12
CA THR A 85 29.86 9.75 19.99
C THR A 85 29.92 8.96 18.67
N HIS A 86 29.82 7.64 18.74
CA HIS A 86 29.64 6.73 17.62
C HIS A 86 28.64 5.65 18.03
N VAL A 87 27.56 5.51 17.27
CA VAL A 87 26.44 4.65 17.64
C VAL A 87 26.01 3.78 16.45
N VAL A 88 25.58 2.58 16.79
CA VAL A 88 24.93 1.64 15.88
C VAL A 88 23.56 1.37 16.49
N GLY A 89 22.51 1.67 15.74
CA GLY A 89 21.14 1.56 16.23
C GLY A 89 20.24 0.75 15.32
N GLU A 90 19.25 0.10 15.92
CA GLU A 90 18.27 -0.71 15.21
C GLU A 90 16.83 -0.40 15.68
N SER A 91 15.86 -0.51 14.78
CA SER A 91 14.43 -0.47 15.12
C SER A 91 13.67 -1.47 14.28
N ILE A 92 12.75 -2.21 14.91
CA ILE A 92 11.91 -3.19 14.21
C ILE A 92 10.48 -2.63 14.11
N LEU A 93 9.99 -2.53 12.89
CA LEU A 93 8.59 -2.26 12.57
C LEU A 93 7.90 -3.60 12.28
N PRO A 94 7.10 -4.15 13.22
CA PRO A 94 6.47 -5.44 13.02
C PRO A 94 5.38 -5.38 11.95
N SER A 95 5.27 -6.45 11.14
CA SER A 95 4.10 -6.71 10.29
C SER A 95 3.06 -7.47 11.11
N GLY A 96 1.97 -6.78 11.46
CA GLY A 96 0.91 -7.32 12.30
C GLY A 96 -0.22 -7.98 11.51
N SER A 97 -1.40 -8.07 12.10
CA SER A 97 -2.64 -8.43 11.40
C SER A 97 -3.45 -7.18 11.02
N GLY A 98 -4.40 -7.34 10.09
CA GLY A 98 -5.30 -6.25 9.68
C GLY A 98 -4.54 -5.05 9.08
N GLY A 99 -4.87 -3.82 9.51
CA GLY A 99 -4.28 -2.58 8.97
C GLY A 99 -2.78 -2.38 9.25
N ASN A 100 -2.20 -3.20 10.13
CA ASN A 100 -0.76 -3.20 10.45
C ASN A 100 0.02 -4.27 9.68
N TYR A 101 -0.67 -5.07 8.84
CA TYR A 101 -0.03 -6.00 7.94
C TYR A 101 0.65 -5.26 6.79
N PHE A 102 1.82 -5.72 6.38
CA PHE A 102 2.51 -5.29 5.16
C PHE A 102 2.57 -6.49 4.21
N PRO A 103 1.84 -6.49 3.09
CA PRO A 103 2.07 -7.49 2.05
C PRO A 103 3.45 -7.28 1.40
N PRO A 104 4.15 -8.35 1.00
CA PRO A 104 5.29 -8.24 0.11
C PRO A 104 4.93 -7.40 -1.12
N GLY A 105 5.87 -6.57 -1.57
CA GLY A 105 5.65 -5.55 -2.58
C GLY A 105 5.30 -4.18 -2.00
N THR A 106 5.01 -4.01 -0.71
CA THR A 106 4.66 -2.68 -0.15
C THR A 106 5.81 -1.69 -0.29
N MET A 107 5.56 -0.51 -0.89
CA MET A 107 6.52 0.58 -0.96
C MET A 107 6.49 1.44 0.31
N ILE A 108 7.64 1.62 0.92
CA ILE A 108 7.86 2.36 2.17
C ILE A 108 8.85 3.48 1.89
N GLU A 109 8.52 4.68 2.34
CA GLU A 109 9.49 5.77 2.48
C GLU A 109 9.92 5.86 3.93
N PHE A 110 11.21 6.10 4.16
CA PHE A 110 11.75 6.31 5.50
C PHE A 110 12.90 7.33 5.53
N SER A 111 13.11 7.94 6.69
CA SER A 111 14.24 8.84 6.97
C SER A 111 14.61 8.75 8.44
N PHE A 112 15.90 8.90 8.78
CA PHE A 112 16.33 8.98 10.17
C PHE A 112 16.50 10.43 10.61
N GLU A 113 16.20 10.71 11.88
CA GLU A 113 16.55 11.94 12.58
C GLU A 113 17.46 11.57 13.75
N VAL A 114 18.64 12.17 13.80
CA VAL A 114 19.67 11.96 14.81
C VAL A 114 19.86 13.26 15.58
N ARG A 115 19.86 13.19 16.90
CA ARG A 115 20.10 14.33 17.79
C ARG A 115 21.21 14.03 18.79
N ASP A 116 22.03 15.05 19.05
CA ASP A 116 23.04 15.02 20.11
C ASP A 116 22.70 15.89 21.32
N LYS A 117 23.48 15.72 22.39
CA LYS A 117 23.36 16.45 23.66
C LYS A 117 23.61 17.96 23.52
N ALA A 118 24.35 18.40 22.51
CA ALA A 118 24.55 19.81 22.24
C ALA A 118 23.31 20.45 21.58
N GLY A 119 22.35 19.63 21.14
CA GLY A 119 21.09 20.04 20.55
C GLY A 119 21.13 20.11 19.03
N ALA A 120 22.21 19.66 18.39
CA ALA A 120 22.27 19.53 16.94
C ALA A 120 21.30 18.44 16.49
N VAL A 121 20.71 18.63 15.31
CA VAL A 121 19.78 17.67 14.73
C VAL A 121 20.09 17.53 13.25
N LEU A 122 20.32 16.29 12.81
CA LEU A 122 20.47 15.94 11.42
C LEU A 122 19.36 14.98 11.01
N ARG A 123 18.68 15.31 9.90
CA ARG A 123 17.72 14.41 9.27
C ARG A 123 18.27 13.93 7.94
N THR A 124 18.29 12.62 7.72
CA THR A 124 18.73 12.04 6.45
C THR A 124 17.74 12.39 5.34
N GLU A 125 18.19 12.28 4.09
CA GLU A 125 17.27 12.25 2.95
C GLU A 125 16.28 11.08 3.09
N THR A 126 15.08 11.27 2.55
CA THR A 126 14.08 10.21 2.47
C THR A 126 14.54 9.17 1.47
N GLN A 127 14.47 7.90 1.87
CA GLN A 127 14.78 6.74 1.04
C GLN A 127 13.52 5.92 0.81
N GLU A 128 13.41 5.33 -0.38
CA GLU A 128 12.37 4.35 -0.70
C GLU A 128 12.89 2.93 -0.51
N PHE A 129 11.99 2.05 -0.08
CA PHE A 129 12.26 0.64 0.19
C PHE A 129 11.01 -0.18 -0.14
N VAL A 130 11.18 -1.26 -0.91
CA VAL A 130 10.11 -2.24 -1.14
C VAL A 130 10.24 -3.35 -0.11
N TYR A 131 9.23 -3.53 0.73
CA TYR A 131 9.16 -4.69 1.62
C TYR A 131 8.93 -5.94 0.79
N GLN A 132 9.86 -6.88 0.83
CA GLN A 132 9.85 -8.10 0.01
C GLN A 132 9.94 -9.35 0.88
N ASP A 133 9.51 -10.46 0.32
CA ASP A 133 9.77 -11.77 0.89
C ASP A 133 11.22 -12.18 0.58
N ASN A 134 12.10 -11.98 1.56
CA ASN A 134 13.54 -12.20 1.45
C ASN A 134 13.96 -13.69 1.41
N ARG A 135 13.01 -14.62 1.27
CA ARG A 135 13.30 -16.04 0.98
C ARG A 135 13.67 -16.27 -0.48
N PHE A 136 13.43 -15.30 -1.36
CA PHE A 136 13.63 -15.40 -2.81
C PHE A 136 14.34 -14.18 -3.37
N GLU A 137 15.07 -14.38 -4.47
CA GLU A 137 15.57 -13.31 -5.31
C GLU A 137 14.50 -12.98 -6.36
N TRP A 138 14.05 -11.72 -6.36
CA TRP A 138 12.92 -11.27 -7.16
C TRP A 138 13.40 -10.55 -8.42
N ASP A 139 12.88 -10.99 -9.57
CA ASP A 139 12.94 -10.29 -10.85
C ASP A 139 11.63 -9.53 -11.10
N THR A 140 11.65 -8.62 -12.07
CA THR A 140 10.47 -7.84 -12.45
C THR A 140 10.17 -7.88 -13.95
N VAL A 141 8.88 -7.85 -14.29
CA VAL A 141 8.41 -7.36 -15.59
C VAL A 141 7.55 -6.13 -15.34
N VAL A 142 7.74 -5.09 -16.14
CA VAL A 142 7.13 -3.77 -15.91
C VAL A 142 6.56 -3.26 -17.23
N GLU A 143 5.35 -2.74 -17.18
CA GLU A 143 4.75 -1.98 -18.26
C GLU A 143 3.84 -0.89 -17.71
N ASP A 144 4.09 0.34 -18.13
CA ASP A 144 3.44 1.56 -17.64
C ASP A 144 3.38 1.64 -16.10
N LEU A 145 2.19 1.48 -15.52
CA LEU A 145 1.96 1.56 -14.08
C LEU A 145 2.06 0.20 -13.37
N ILE A 146 2.19 -0.90 -14.10
CA ILE A 146 2.08 -2.24 -13.52
C ILE A 146 3.46 -2.88 -13.43
N THR A 147 3.85 -3.24 -12.21
CA THR A 147 5.08 -3.99 -11.92
C THR A 147 4.71 -5.36 -11.38
N VAL A 148 5.16 -6.43 -12.05
CA VAL A 148 5.02 -7.80 -11.56
C VAL A 148 6.36 -8.32 -11.06
N TYR A 149 6.42 -8.62 -9.76
CA TYR A 149 7.52 -9.33 -9.12
C TYR A 149 7.33 -10.83 -9.27
N TYR A 150 8.38 -11.54 -9.69
CA TYR A 150 8.41 -12.99 -9.80
C TYR A 150 9.79 -13.53 -9.38
N TYR A 151 9.90 -14.85 -9.16
CA TYR A 151 11.18 -15.49 -8.84
C TYR A 151 11.28 -16.89 -9.45
N GLY A 152 12.52 -17.33 -9.61
CA GLY A 152 12.86 -18.64 -10.16
C GLY A 152 13.19 -18.60 -11.65
N GLU A 153 13.95 -19.61 -12.10
CA GLU A 153 14.35 -19.71 -13.50
C GLU A 153 13.19 -20.16 -14.40
N TYR A 154 13.18 -19.70 -15.66
CA TYR A 154 12.22 -20.10 -16.69
C TYR A 154 10.74 -19.78 -16.38
N VAL A 155 10.46 -18.85 -15.48
CA VAL A 155 9.08 -18.45 -15.11
C VAL A 155 8.65 -17.08 -15.64
N ARG A 156 9.53 -16.36 -16.35
CA ARG A 156 9.27 -15.01 -16.86
C ARG A 156 8.01 -14.92 -17.74
N ASP A 157 7.78 -15.89 -18.62
CA ASP A 157 6.60 -15.90 -19.49
C ASP A 157 5.29 -15.92 -18.69
N ARG A 158 5.30 -16.53 -17.49
CA ARG A 158 4.14 -16.53 -16.57
C ARG A 158 3.95 -15.17 -15.92
N ALA A 159 5.03 -14.51 -15.53
CA ALA A 159 4.96 -13.13 -15.05
C ALA A 159 4.42 -12.19 -16.13
N VAL A 160 4.76 -12.42 -17.40
CA VAL A 160 4.16 -11.71 -18.55
C VAL A 160 2.67 -12.02 -18.67
N THR A 161 2.22 -13.28 -18.53
CA THR A 161 0.77 -13.60 -18.51
C THR A 161 0.02 -12.82 -17.42
N VAL A 162 0.60 -12.73 -16.21
CA VAL A 162 0.03 -11.95 -15.10
C VAL A 162 -0.02 -10.46 -15.45
N LEU A 163 1.04 -9.91 -16.03
CA LEU A 163 1.12 -8.52 -16.46
C LEU A 163 0.04 -8.20 -17.51
N GLU A 164 -0.08 -9.01 -18.55
CA GLU A 164 -1.07 -8.81 -19.62
C GLU A 164 -2.51 -8.91 -19.10
N ALA A 165 -2.80 -9.87 -18.20
CA ALA A 165 -4.12 -9.97 -17.58
C ALA A 165 -4.51 -8.71 -16.78
N ALA A 166 -3.56 -8.15 -16.03
CA ALA A 166 -3.76 -6.92 -15.29
C ALA A 166 -3.92 -5.69 -16.21
N LYS A 167 -3.16 -5.63 -17.30
CA LYS A 167 -3.28 -4.56 -18.31
C LYS A 167 -4.63 -4.58 -19.02
N GLU A 168 -5.06 -5.74 -19.51
CA GLU A 168 -6.35 -5.89 -20.19
C GLU A 168 -7.50 -5.54 -19.24
N ASN A 169 -7.41 -5.99 -17.98
CA ASN A 169 -8.36 -5.58 -16.94
C ASN A 169 -8.37 -4.07 -16.70
N LEU A 170 -7.19 -3.44 -16.59
CA LEU A 170 -7.07 -2.00 -16.43
C LEU A 170 -7.78 -1.27 -17.58
N GLU A 171 -7.43 -1.57 -18.83
CA GLU A 171 -8.03 -0.96 -20.02
C GLU A 171 -9.56 -1.11 -20.05
N ARG A 172 -10.08 -2.28 -19.65
CA ARG A 172 -11.51 -2.56 -19.57
C ARG A 172 -12.20 -1.75 -18.47
N MET A 173 -11.56 -1.60 -17.31
CA MET A 173 -12.21 -1.04 -16.11
C MET A 173 -12.04 0.48 -15.96
N LEU A 174 -11.01 1.10 -16.55
CA LEU A 174 -10.85 2.57 -16.55
C LEU A 174 -12.12 3.33 -16.98
N PRO A 175 -12.77 3.04 -18.13
CA PRO A 175 -13.97 3.76 -18.55
C PRO A 175 -15.19 3.47 -17.67
N VAL A 176 -15.26 2.29 -17.03
CA VAL A 176 -16.35 1.90 -16.13
C VAL A 176 -16.26 2.67 -14.82
N LEU A 177 -15.05 2.77 -14.27
CA LEU A 177 -14.79 3.42 -13.00
C LEU A 177 -14.60 4.94 -13.12
N GLY A 178 -14.31 5.43 -14.33
CA GLY A 178 -14.12 6.86 -14.60
C GLY A 178 -12.85 7.42 -13.94
N ILE A 179 -11.80 6.60 -13.83
CA ILE A 179 -10.51 6.96 -13.21
C ILE A 179 -9.38 7.04 -14.23
N ALA A 180 -8.29 7.70 -13.83
CA ALA A 180 -7.02 7.71 -14.55
C ALA A 180 -5.88 7.60 -13.52
N PRO A 181 -5.54 6.37 -13.08
CA PRO A 181 -4.47 6.14 -12.13
C PRO A 181 -3.14 6.72 -12.64
N THR A 182 -2.35 7.29 -11.75
CA THR A 182 -1.01 7.82 -12.07
C THR A 182 0.09 7.20 -11.22
N GLU A 183 -0.29 6.44 -10.18
CA GLU A 183 0.64 5.83 -9.24
C GLU A 183 0.79 4.32 -9.57
N PRO A 184 1.98 3.73 -9.40
CA PRO A 184 2.21 2.34 -9.73
C PRO A 184 1.33 1.35 -8.95
N LEU A 185 0.99 0.23 -9.57
CA LEU A 185 0.33 -0.94 -9.01
C LEU A 185 1.31 -2.12 -9.07
N ARG A 186 1.36 -2.92 -8.00
CA ARG A 186 2.37 -3.98 -7.85
C ARG A 186 1.68 -5.32 -7.72
N ILE A 187 2.18 -6.32 -8.43
CA ILE A 187 1.73 -7.71 -8.33
C ILE A 187 2.91 -8.55 -7.88
N VAL A 188 2.75 -9.31 -6.79
CA VAL A 188 3.76 -10.28 -6.34
C VAL A 188 3.26 -11.67 -6.68
N SER A 189 3.89 -12.27 -7.67
CA SER A 189 3.50 -13.56 -8.23
C SER A 189 4.31 -14.70 -7.61
N TYR A 190 3.61 -15.59 -6.90
CA TYR A 190 4.20 -16.77 -6.30
C TYR A 190 4.03 -18.00 -7.19
N ASN A 191 5.15 -18.63 -7.56
CA ASN A 191 5.13 -19.86 -8.33
C ASN A 191 4.68 -21.12 -7.54
N ASN A 192 4.58 -21.01 -6.21
CA ASN A 192 4.15 -22.08 -5.32
C ASN A 192 3.18 -21.56 -4.25
N TYR A 193 2.03 -22.22 -4.11
CA TYR A 193 1.02 -21.83 -3.12
C TYR A 193 1.55 -21.81 -1.68
N ARG A 194 2.43 -22.74 -1.28
CA ARG A 194 2.99 -22.76 0.08
C ARG A 194 3.84 -21.53 0.36
N HIS A 195 4.53 -20.99 -0.65
CA HIS A 195 5.30 -19.77 -0.52
C HIS A 195 4.35 -18.58 -0.34
N MET A 196 3.29 -18.49 -1.16
CA MET A 196 2.26 -17.46 -1.04
C MET A 196 1.52 -17.52 0.29
N ALA A 197 1.20 -18.72 0.79
CA ALA A 197 0.45 -18.90 2.03
C ALA A 197 1.15 -18.26 3.23
N SER A 198 2.49 -18.22 3.26
CA SER A 198 3.24 -17.48 4.29
C SER A 198 3.15 -15.95 4.15
N ALA A 199 2.80 -15.48 2.96
CA ALA A 199 2.60 -14.07 2.62
C ALA A 199 1.12 -13.67 2.67
N LEU A 200 0.21 -14.55 3.12
CA LEU A 200 -1.16 -14.16 3.40
C LEU A 200 -1.28 -13.78 4.89
N PRO A 201 -2.12 -12.80 5.25
CA PRO A 201 -2.38 -12.49 6.64
C PRO A 201 -2.96 -13.72 7.35
N PHE A 202 -2.62 -13.90 8.62
CA PHE A 202 -3.07 -15.05 9.40
C PHE A 202 -4.59 -15.22 9.33
N ARG A 203 -5.04 -16.41 8.89
CA ARG A 203 -6.42 -16.90 9.00
C ARG A 203 -6.44 -18.13 9.90
N SER A 204 -7.52 -18.33 10.64
CA SER A 204 -7.67 -19.54 11.48
C SER A 204 -7.61 -20.80 10.62
N GLN A 205 -7.02 -21.88 11.15
CA GLN A 205 -6.85 -23.15 10.42
C GLN A 205 -8.17 -23.68 9.82
N ALA A 206 -9.28 -23.55 10.55
CA ALA A 206 -10.62 -23.97 10.09
C ALA A 206 -11.12 -23.22 8.83
N VAL A 207 -10.63 -22.01 8.56
CA VAL A 207 -10.96 -21.23 7.34
C VAL A 207 -10.00 -21.59 6.20
N SER A 208 -8.74 -21.90 6.53
CA SER A 208 -7.70 -22.23 5.55
C SER A 208 -7.83 -23.64 4.94
N GLU A 209 -8.49 -24.57 5.62
CA GLU A 209 -8.67 -25.96 5.15
C GLU A 209 -9.75 -26.11 4.06
N GLY A 210 -10.65 -25.13 3.90
CA GLY A 210 -11.80 -25.22 2.99
C GLY A 210 -11.71 -24.39 1.70
N LEU A 211 -10.84 -23.38 1.65
CA LEU A 211 -10.74 -22.44 0.51
C LEU A 211 -9.29 -22.02 0.29
N GLN A 212 -8.72 -22.40 -0.86
CA GLN A 212 -7.41 -21.92 -1.29
C GLN A 212 -7.58 -20.52 -1.88
N THR A 213 -6.95 -19.52 -1.25
CA THR A 213 -6.96 -18.14 -1.75
C THR A 213 -6.03 -18.07 -2.95
N GLN A 214 -6.53 -17.88 -4.18
CA GLN A 214 -5.67 -17.85 -5.38
C GLN A 214 -5.03 -16.48 -5.60
N GLY A 215 -5.68 -15.41 -5.13
CA GLY A 215 -5.15 -14.07 -5.10
C GLY A 215 -5.72 -13.26 -3.94
N MET A 216 -5.09 -12.15 -3.61
CA MET A 216 -5.57 -11.20 -2.61
C MET A 216 -5.08 -9.79 -2.91
N ALA A 217 -6.02 -8.88 -3.12
CA ALA A 217 -5.76 -7.46 -3.25
C ALA A 217 -5.59 -6.74 -1.89
N PHE A 218 -4.53 -5.95 -1.78
CA PHE A 218 -4.22 -5.05 -0.66
C PHE A 218 -4.28 -3.60 -1.16
N SER A 219 -5.50 -3.09 -1.26
CA SER A 219 -5.78 -1.80 -1.91
C SER A 219 -5.05 -0.61 -1.29
N ASN A 220 -4.87 -0.61 0.04
CA ASN A 220 -4.17 0.47 0.74
C ASN A 220 -2.66 0.53 0.42
N GLU A 221 -2.09 -0.57 -0.04
CA GLU A 221 -0.68 -0.72 -0.39
C GLU A 221 -0.48 -0.87 -1.91
N ARG A 222 -1.57 -0.84 -2.69
CA ARG A 222 -1.57 -1.04 -4.15
C ARG A 222 -0.86 -2.33 -4.57
N VAL A 223 -1.00 -3.38 -3.75
CA VAL A 223 -0.38 -4.69 -3.97
C VAL A 223 -1.43 -5.75 -4.25
N LEU A 224 -1.19 -6.58 -5.25
CA LEU A 224 -1.88 -7.86 -5.46
C LEU A 224 -0.90 -9.01 -5.16
N LEU A 225 -1.27 -9.94 -4.29
CA LEU A 225 -0.57 -11.23 -4.18
C LEU A 225 -1.33 -12.25 -5.01
N VAL A 226 -0.63 -13.08 -5.80
CA VAL A 226 -1.29 -14.07 -6.67
C VAL A 226 -0.47 -15.36 -6.79
N HIS A 227 -1.17 -16.50 -6.89
CA HIS A 227 -0.56 -17.76 -7.26
C HIS A 227 -0.40 -17.85 -8.78
N GLY A 228 0.79 -17.48 -9.27
CA GLY A 228 1.06 -17.32 -10.71
C GLY A 228 1.08 -18.59 -11.56
N PHE A 229 0.91 -19.77 -10.96
CA PHE A 229 0.99 -21.07 -11.64
C PHE A 229 -0.38 -21.75 -11.79
N ASP A 230 -1.42 -21.17 -11.21
CA ASP A 230 -2.77 -21.71 -11.35
C ASP A 230 -3.27 -21.54 -12.81
N PRO A 231 -3.96 -22.53 -13.40
CA PRO A 231 -4.54 -22.41 -14.73
C PRO A 231 -5.52 -21.24 -14.89
N THR A 232 -6.14 -20.80 -13.79
CA THR A 232 -7.11 -19.69 -13.73
C THR A 232 -6.46 -18.34 -13.39
N VAL A 233 -5.12 -18.25 -13.45
CA VAL A 233 -4.37 -17.03 -13.07
C VAL A 233 -4.87 -15.78 -13.81
N THR A 234 -5.24 -15.89 -15.08
CA THR A 234 -5.78 -14.77 -15.86
C THR A 234 -7.06 -14.21 -15.24
N GLY A 235 -8.01 -15.08 -14.93
CA GLY A 235 -9.26 -14.70 -14.27
C GLY A 235 -9.04 -14.20 -12.85
N THR A 236 -8.19 -14.88 -12.08
CA THR A 236 -7.84 -14.49 -10.70
C THR A 236 -7.20 -13.10 -10.67
N VAL A 237 -6.23 -12.83 -11.54
CA VAL A 237 -5.55 -11.54 -11.61
C VAL A 237 -6.53 -10.45 -11.99
N SER A 238 -7.33 -10.64 -13.04
CA SER A 238 -8.28 -9.61 -13.48
C SER A 238 -9.38 -9.33 -12.44
N HIS A 239 -9.90 -10.36 -11.77
CA HIS A 239 -10.84 -10.21 -10.65
C HIS A 239 -10.22 -9.40 -9.51
N GLU A 240 -9.09 -9.83 -8.98
CA GLU A 240 -8.47 -9.20 -7.81
C GLU A 240 -7.89 -7.81 -8.13
N PHE A 241 -7.36 -7.61 -9.34
CA PHE A 241 -6.85 -6.30 -9.77
C PHE A 241 -7.99 -5.27 -9.84
N THR A 242 -9.21 -5.70 -10.18
CA THR A 242 -10.39 -4.83 -10.14
C THR A 242 -10.64 -4.26 -8.74
N HIS A 243 -10.42 -5.02 -7.66
CA HIS A 243 -10.54 -4.48 -6.30
C HIS A 243 -9.54 -3.36 -6.00
N LEU A 244 -8.34 -3.38 -6.59
CA LEU A 244 -7.39 -2.27 -6.49
C LEU A 244 -7.94 -1.02 -7.20
N LEU A 245 -8.54 -1.20 -8.38
CA LEU A 245 -9.11 -0.11 -9.18
C LEU A 245 -10.38 0.49 -8.56
N VAL A 246 -11.26 -0.35 -7.99
CA VAL A 246 -12.45 0.11 -7.25
C VAL A 246 -12.01 0.92 -6.03
N ALA A 247 -10.96 0.49 -5.33
CA ALA A 247 -10.42 1.25 -4.21
C ALA A 247 -9.78 2.58 -4.64
N GLU A 248 -9.10 2.62 -5.77
CA GLU A 248 -8.60 3.88 -6.37
C GLU A 248 -9.76 4.84 -6.63
N ALA A 249 -10.85 4.36 -7.24
CA ALA A 249 -12.03 5.16 -7.56
C ALA A 249 -12.77 5.65 -6.31
N ALA A 250 -12.94 4.78 -5.31
CA ALA A 250 -13.66 5.10 -4.08
C ALA A 250 -12.82 5.92 -3.08
N GLY A 251 -11.49 5.85 -3.18
CA GLY A 251 -10.54 6.49 -2.26
C GLY A 251 -10.86 6.19 -0.79
N LYS A 252 -10.99 7.24 0.02
CA LYS A 252 -11.31 7.11 1.46
C LYS A 252 -12.67 6.47 1.75
N ALA A 253 -13.57 6.43 0.76
CA ALA A 253 -14.89 5.82 0.88
C ALA A 253 -14.91 4.33 0.51
N TYR A 254 -13.77 3.71 0.17
CA TYR A 254 -13.72 2.29 -0.22
C TYR A 254 -14.40 1.34 0.78
N ALA A 255 -14.23 1.59 2.09
CA ALA A 255 -14.88 0.81 3.14
C ALA A 255 -16.42 0.92 3.17
N GLN A 256 -17.02 1.81 2.37
CA GLN A 256 -18.47 1.99 2.24
C GLN A 256 -19.00 1.39 0.93
N VAL A 257 -18.15 0.84 0.06
CA VAL A 257 -18.58 0.17 -1.16
C VAL A 257 -19.28 -1.14 -0.75
N PRO A 258 -20.55 -1.35 -1.13
CA PRO A 258 -21.28 -2.57 -0.75
C PRO A 258 -20.71 -3.79 -1.48
N SER A 259 -20.74 -4.97 -0.84
CA SER A 259 -20.16 -6.19 -1.41
C SER A 259 -20.70 -6.52 -2.80
N TRP A 260 -22.01 -6.40 -3.05
CA TRP A 260 -22.56 -6.64 -4.38
C TRP A 260 -21.90 -5.78 -5.47
N LEU A 261 -21.55 -4.52 -5.17
CA LEU A 261 -20.94 -3.66 -6.17
C LEU A 261 -19.45 -3.99 -6.32
N ASN A 262 -18.74 -4.23 -5.21
CA ASN A 262 -17.32 -4.52 -5.27
C ASN A 262 -17.02 -5.85 -5.98
N GLU A 263 -17.71 -6.92 -5.57
CA GLU A 263 -17.57 -8.25 -6.16
C GLU A 263 -18.19 -8.31 -7.55
N GLY A 264 -19.34 -7.66 -7.78
CA GLY A 264 -19.96 -7.59 -9.12
C GLY A 264 -19.09 -6.84 -10.14
N LEU A 265 -18.43 -5.76 -9.73
CA LEU A 265 -17.43 -5.10 -10.59
C LEU A 265 -16.21 -5.99 -10.83
N ALA A 266 -15.76 -6.74 -9.82
CA ALA A 266 -14.64 -7.68 -9.97
C ALA A 266 -14.98 -8.82 -10.96
N GLU A 267 -16.18 -9.40 -10.88
CA GLU A 267 -16.66 -10.38 -11.85
C GLU A 267 -16.90 -9.77 -13.23
N TYR A 268 -17.42 -8.53 -13.30
CA TYR A 268 -17.56 -7.82 -14.57
C TYR A 268 -16.21 -7.53 -15.22
N GLY A 269 -15.19 -7.22 -14.42
CA GLY A 269 -13.81 -6.96 -14.84
C GLY A 269 -13.01 -8.22 -15.12
N ASN A 270 -13.47 -9.37 -14.63
CA ASN A 270 -12.85 -10.67 -14.87
C ASN A 270 -12.86 -10.99 -16.38
N ILE A 271 -11.67 -11.11 -16.97
CA ILE A 271 -11.50 -11.34 -18.42
C ILE A 271 -11.53 -12.82 -18.79
N ASP A 272 -11.44 -13.71 -17.79
CA ASP A 272 -11.48 -15.16 -17.95
C ASP A 272 -12.35 -15.77 -16.82
N PRO A 273 -13.66 -15.46 -16.78
CA PRO A 273 -14.56 -15.92 -15.73
C PRO A 273 -14.92 -17.40 -15.89
N THR A 274 -15.22 -18.07 -14.77
CA THR A 274 -15.81 -19.41 -14.80
C THR A 274 -17.34 -19.34 -14.87
N ASP A 275 -17.97 -20.35 -15.49
CA ASP A 275 -19.44 -20.40 -15.66
C ASP A 275 -20.22 -20.69 -14.36
N ASP A 276 -19.53 -20.85 -13.22
CA ASP A 276 -20.11 -21.36 -11.98
C ASP A 276 -21.14 -20.40 -11.36
N TYR A 277 -20.94 -19.09 -11.50
CA TYR A 277 -21.82 -18.08 -10.91
C TYR A 277 -23.14 -17.92 -11.68
N GLU A 278 -23.15 -18.10 -13.00
CA GLU A 278 -24.40 -18.06 -13.77
C GLU A 278 -25.32 -19.23 -13.37
N ALA A 279 -24.74 -20.42 -13.22
CA ALA A 279 -25.47 -21.59 -12.75
C ALA A 279 -26.05 -21.38 -11.34
N ALA A 280 -25.26 -20.78 -10.45
CA ALA A 280 -25.70 -20.43 -9.10
C ALA A 280 -26.83 -19.40 -9.10
N LEU A 281 -26.75 -18.34 -9.91
CA LEU A 281 -27.82 -17.36 -10.06
C LEU A 281 -29.13 -18.03 -10.53
N ARG A 282 -29.06 -18.86 -11.57
CA ARG A 282 -30.22 -19.60 -12.10
C ARG A 282 -30.84 -20.49 -11.02
N TYR A 283 -30.02 -21.17 -10.23
CA TYR A 283 -30.47 -21.96 -9.09
C TYR A 283 -31.14 -21.09 -8.01
N GLY A 284 -30.55 -19.93 -7.68
CA GLY A 284 -31.13 -18.97 -6.74
C GLY A 284 -32.49 -18.44 -7.17
N ILE A 285 -32.66 -18.15 -8.47
CA ILE A 285 -33.95 -17.74 -9.07
C ILE A 285 -34.97 -18.87 -8.94
N PHE A 286 -34.60 -20.09 -9.35
CA PHE A 286 -35.49 -21.25 -9.32
C PHE A 286 -35.96 -21.59 -7.90
N THR A 287 -35.07 -21.49 -6.93
CA THR A 287 -35.35 -21.80 -5.51
C THR A 287 -35.88 -20.61 -4.70
N ARG A 288 -36.07 -19.44 -5.34
CA ARG A 288 -36.52 -18.18 -4.70
C ARG A 288 -35.61 -17.75 -3.52
N ARG A 289 -34.30 -17.96 -3.67
CA ARG A 289 -33.26 -17.56 -2.71
C ARG A 289 -32.58 -16.22 -3.05
N ILE A 290 -33.00 -15.56 -4.13
CA ILE A 290 -32.54 -14.22 -4.52
C ILE A 290 -32.91 -13.21 -3.45
N LYS A 291 -31.92 -12.43 -3.01
CA LYS A 291 -32.10 -11.38 -2.00
C LYS A 291 -32.19 -10.02 -2.68
N PRO A 292 -32.93 -9.05 -2.14
CA PRO A 292 -32.91 -7.69 -2.68
C PRO A 292 -31.50 -7.08 -2.56
N LEU A 293 -31.12 -6.20 -3.49
CA LEU A 293 -29.75 -5.68 -3.59
C LEU A 293 -29.24 -4.98 -2.31
N TRP A 294 -30.13 -4.29 -1.58
CA TRP A 294 -29.78 -3.67 -0.30
C TRP A 294 -29.38 -4.68 0.79
N TYR A 295 -29.80 -5.94 0.67
CA TYR A 295 -29.38 -7.01 1.59
C TYR A 295 -27.97 -7.51 1.25
N LEU A 296 -27.54 -7.33 0.00
CA LEU A 296 -26.21 -7.72 -0.48
C LEU A 296 -25.16 -6.61 -0.23
N SER A 297 -25.44 -5.67 0.67
CA SER A 297 -24.43 -4.74 1.18
C SER A 297 -23.26 -5.47 1.85
N SER A 298 -23.52 -6.66 2.37
CA SER A 298 -22.54 -7.68 2.75
C SER A 298 -23.03 -9.07 2.35
N PHE A 299 -22.11 -9.98 2.04
CA PHE A 299 -22.46 -11.38 1.75
C PHE A 299 -22.57 -12.17 3.05
N GLY A 300 -23.63 -12.98 3.16
CA GLY A 300 -23.89 -13.77 4.36
C GLY A 300 -24.98 -14.82 4.14
N GLY A 301 -24.91 -15.88 4.94
CA GLY A 301 -25.74 -17.07 4.80
C GLY A 301 -24.89 -18.33 4.69
N THR A 302 -25.42 -19.35 4.02
CA THR A 302 -24.64 -20.56 3.70
C THR A 302 -23.64 -20.29 2.57
N PRO A 303 -22.62 -21.15 2.36
CA PRO A 303 -21.74 -21.03 1.19
C PRO A 303 -22.51 -20.90 -0.13
N GLU A 304 -23.64 -21.60 -0.28
CA GLU A 304 -24.49 -21.50 -1.46
C GLU A 304 -25.19 -20.13 -1.57
N ASP A 305 -25.62 -19.52 -0.45
CA ASP A 305 -26.18 -18.16 -0.49
C ASP A 305 -25.14 -17.14 -0.95
N ILE A 306 -23.86 -17.36 -0.59
CA ILE A 306 -22.75 -16.48 -1.00
C ILE A 306 -22.52 -16.63 -2.50
N ILE A 307 -22.40 -17.84 -3.03
CA ILE A 307 -22.20 -18.07 -4.47
C ILE A 307 -23.38 -17.52 -5.30
N ILE A 308 -24.62 -17.64 -4.80
CA ILE A 308 -25.79 -17.00 -5.43
C ILE A 308 -25.66 -15.47 -5.41
N ALA A 309 -25.17 -14.88 -4.31
CA ALA A 309 -24.95 -13.44 -4.21
C ALA A 309 -23.89 -12.94 -5.19
N TYR A 310 -22.80 -13.69 -5.40
CA TYR A 310 -21.81 -13.43 -6.45
C TYR A 310 -22.45 -13.47 -7.84
N GLY A 311 -23.23 -14.52 -8.16
CA GLY A 311 -23.89 -14.60 -9.45
C GLY A 311 -24.98 -13.55 -9.68
N GLN A 312 -25.54 -12.97 -8.62
CA GLN A 312 -26.54 -11.90 -8.70
C GLN A 312 -25.91 -10.50 -8.86
N ALA A 313 -24.70 -10.31 -8.31
CA ALA A 313 -23.96 -9.06 -8.31
C ALA A 313 -23.56 -8.63 -9.72
#